data_AF-A0A9W4SS98-F1
#
_entry.id   AF-A0A9W4SS98-F1
#
_cell.length_a   1.000
_cell.length_b   1.000
_cell.length_c   1.000
_cell.angle_alpha   90.00
_cell.angle_beta   90.00
_cell.angle_gamma   90.00
#
_symmetry.space_group_name_H-M   'P 1'
#
loop_
_entity.id
_entity.type
_entity.pdbx_description
1 polymer ?
#
loop_
_entity_poly.entity_id
_entity_poly.type
_entity_poly.pdbx_seq_one_letter_code
_entity_poly.pdbx_strand_id
1 'polypeptide(L)'
;MDVNFNEGLNVLSSYLQERNNKLYRNFLLQNRDTVVTSSLLFSKNWEVLDNTCATNFLREAGKLKLDLREKVRSRDAKDLESYWEGVLQECNL
;
A
#
# COMPACT_ATOMS: atom_id res chain seq x y z
N MET A 1 -19.90 -7.90 6.42
CA MET A 1 -19.09 -6.71 6.70
C MET A 1 -18.59 -6.24 5.34
N ASP A 2 -19.21 -5.18 4.83
CA ASP A 2 -18.87 -4.39 3.63
C ASP A 2 -17.41 -3.96 3.57
N VAL A 3 -16.43 -4.84 3.31
CA VAL A 3 -15.04 -4.40 3.15
C VAL A 3 -14.93 -3.62 1.83
N ASN A 4 -14.97 -2.29 1.93
CA ASN A 4 -15.01 -1.39 0.80
C ASN A 4 -13.62 -1.25 0.17
N PHE A 5 -13.35 -2.03 -0.88
CA PHE A 5 -12.21 -1.82 -1.79
C PHE A 5 -12.04 -0.35 -2.21
N ASN A 6 -13.16 0.39 -2.31
CA ASN A 6 -13.18 1.81 -2.65
C ASN A 6 -12.54 2.71 -1.57
N GLU A 7 -12.57 2.32 -0.31
CA GLU A 7 -12.05 3.12 0.80
C GLU A 7 -10.52 3.16 0.80
N GLY A 8 -9.87 2.02 0.54
CA GLY A 8 -8.42 1.94 0.38
C GLY A 8 -7.89 2.75 -0.81
N LEU A 9 -8.63 2.76 -1.93
CA LEU A 9 -8.25 3.56 -3.11
C LEU A 9 -8.48 5.06 -2.91
N ASN A 10 -9.51 5.45 -2.17
CA ASN A 10 -9.75 6.84 -1.82
C ASN A 10 -8.63 7.39 -0.93
N VAL A 11 -8.25 6.65 0.12
CA VAL A 11 -7.13 7.03 1.00
C VAL A 11 -5.81 7.13 0.23
N LEU A 12 -5.55 6.19 -0.68
CA LEU A 12 -4.39 6.23 -1.55
C LEU A 12 -4.40 7.48 -2.46
N SER A 13 -5.55 7.81 -3.05
CA SER A 13 -5.70 8.99 -3.91
C SER A 13 -5.49 10.29 -3.13
N SER A 14 -6.10 10.42 -1.94
CA SER A 14 -5.89 11.56 -1.04
C SER A 14 -4.44 11.71 -0.63
N TYR A 15 -3.78 10.62 -0.22
CA TYR A 15 -2.35 10.63 0.11
C TYR A 15 -1.49 11.15 -1.05
N LEU A 16 -1.77 10.68 -2.27
CA LEU A 16 -1.05 11.11 -3.46
C LEU A 16 -1.38 12.55 -3.89
N GLN A 17 -2.51 13.12 -3.48
CA GLN A 17 -2.84 14.52 -3.78
C GLN A 17 -2.21 15.47 -2.76
N GLU A 18 -2.25 15.12 -1.47
CA GLU A 18 -1.90 16.03 -0.37
C GLU A 18 -0.42 16.02 0.00
N ARG A 19 0.29 14.91 -0.23
CA ARG A 19 1.68 14.78 0.24
C ARG A 19 2.69 15.33 -0.76
N ASN A 20 3.58 16.20 -0.30
CA ASN A 20 4.75 16.64 -1.09
C ASN A 20 5.76 15.50 -1.29
N ASN A 21 6.04 14.70 -0.25
CA ASN A 21 6.94 13.55 -0.35
C ASN A 21 6.18 12.23 -0.46
N LYS A 22 5.93 11.82 -1.70
CA LYS A 22 5.13 10.64 -2.06
C LYS A 22 5.99 9.37 -2.06
N LEU A 23 6.24 8.84 -0.87
CA LEU A 23 6.95 7.57 -0.68
C LEU A 23 5.96 6.46 -0.36
N TYR A 24 6.15 5.31 -1.01
CA TYR A 24 5.33 4.12 -0.80
C TYR A 24 5.39 3.60 0.64
N ARG A 25 6.60 3.53 1.22
CA ARG A 25 6.75 3.12 2.62
C ARG A 25 6.00 4.04 3.59
N ASN A 26 6.04 5.35 3.36
CA ASN A 26 5.31 6.30 4.20
C ASN A 26 3.79 6.14 4.03
N PHE A 27 3.32 5.80 2.84
CA PHE A 27 1.91 5.48 2.61
C PHE A 27 1.50 4.27 3.45
N LEU A 28 2.27 3.18 3.41
CA LEU A 28 2.00 1.98 4.21
C LEU A 28 1.94 2.28 5.71
N LEU A 29 2.94 2.99 6.23
CA LEU A 29 3.02 3.31 7.66
C LEU A 29 1.90 4.24 8.13
N GLN A 30 1.56 5.27 7.35
CA GLN A 30 0.55 6.27 7.73
C GLN A 30 -0.89 5.75 7.59
N ASN A 31 -1.11 4.76 6.74
CA ASN A 31 -2.44 4.24 6.42
C ASN A 31 -2.56 2.75 6.78
N ARG A 32 -1.82 2.31 7.81
CA ARG A 32 -1.76 0.91 8.24
C ARG A 32 -3.14 0.35 8.52
N ASP A 33 -3.98 1.07 9.26
CA ASP A 33 -5.35 0.63 9.57
C ASP A 33 -6.16 0.39 8.30
N THR A 34 -6.04 1.29 7.32
CA THR A 34 -6.69 1.11 6.01
C THR A 34 -6.11 -0.07 5.25
N VAL A 35 -4.79 -0.30 5.28
CA VAL A 35 -4.15 -1.46 4.64
C VAL A 35 -4.64 -2.76 5.27
N VAL A 36 -4.65 -2.83 6.61
CA VAL A 36 -5.11 -3.97 7.43
C VAL A 36 -6.59 -4.28 7.19
N THR A 37 -7.42 -3.25 7.01
CA THR A 37 -8.86 -3.42 6.78
C THR A 37 -9.22 -3.53 5.30
N SER A 38 -8.30 -3.26 4.37
CA SER A 38 -8.59 -3.29 2.95
C SER A 38 -8.73 -4.72 2.43
N SER A 39 -9.53 -4.88 1.38
CA SER A 39 -9.61 -6.11 0.59
C SER A 39 -8.32 -6.45 -0.17
N LEU A 40 -7.24 -5.66 -0.01
CA LEU A 40 -5.91 -5.97 -0.55
C LEU A 40 -5.26 -7.15 0.17
N LEU A 41 -5.75 -7.54 1.35
CA LEU A 41 -5.33 -8.74 2.06
C LEU A 41 -6.04 -10.00 1.54
N PHE A 42 -5.66 -10.42 0.34
CA PHE A 42 -6.19 -11.64 -0.30
C PHE A 42 -5.19 -12.80 -0.31
N SER A 43 -4.00 -12.60 0.26
CA SER A 43 -2.89 -13.54 0.22
C SER A 43 -2.18 -13.58 1.57
N LYS A 44 -1.67 -14.76 1.94
CA LYS A 44 -0.75 -14.96 3.07
C LYS A 44 0.72 -14.74 2.70
N ASN A 45 1.00 -14.53 1.42
CA ASN A 45 2.34 -14.26 0.94
C ASN A 45 2.57 -12.74 0.94
N TRP A 46 3.48 -12.28 1.81
CA TRP A 46 3.82 -10.87 1.98
C TRP A 46 4.29 -10.21 0.67
N GLU A 47 5.01 -10.95 -0.18
CA GLU A 47 5.53 -10.43 -1.44
C GLU A 47 4.39 -10.17 -2.44
N VAL A 48 3.37 -11.03 -2.44
CA VAL A 48 2.15 -10.83 -3.25
C VAL A 48 1.39 -9.60 -2.77
N LEU A 49 1.24 -9.42 -1.46
CA LEU A 49 0.59 -8.24 -0.88
C LEU A 49 1.33 -6.95 -1.23
N ASP A 50 2.65 -6.94 -1.08
CA ASP A 50 3.48 -5.79 -1.42
C ASP A 50 3.37 -5.43 -2.89
N ASN A 51 3.50 -6.42 -3.78
CA ASN A 51 3.44 -6.18 -5.21
C ASN A 51 2.07 -5.65 -5.65
N THR A 52 0.98 -6.14 -5.06
CA THR A 52 -0.35 -5.61 -5.35
C THR A 52 -0.54 -4.18 -4.83
N CYS A 53 -0.12 -3.90 -3.60
CA CYS A 53 -0.18 -2.55 -3.04
C CYS A 53 0.68 -1.55 -3.82
N ALA A 54 1.91 -1.93 -4.18
CA ALA A 54 2.80 -1.13 -5.00
C ALA A 54 2.24 -0.90 -6.41
N THR A 55 1.61 -1.90 -7.02
CA THR A 55 0.97 -1.77 -8.33
C THR A 55 -0.19 -0.78 -8.28
N ASN A 56 -1.04 -0.86 -7.25
CA ASN A 56 -2.13 0.09 -7.06
C ASN A 56 -1.61 1.51 -6.79
N PHE A 57 -0.58 1.65 -5.95
CA PHE A 57 0.09 2.93 -5.71
C PHE A 57 0.58 3.57 -7.01
N LEU A 58 1.26 2.80 -7.87
CA LEU A 58 1.72 3.29 -9.17
C LEU A 58 0.58 3.60 -10.14
N ARG A 59 -0.49 2.80 -10.12
CA ARG A 59 -1.69 3.03 -10.94
C ARG A 59 -2.35 4.36 -10.61
N GLU A 60 -2.58 4.63 -9.33
CA GLU A 60 -3.19 5.89 -8.88
C GLU A 60 -2.25 7.08 -9.10
N ALA A 61 -0.94 6.91 -8.88
CA ALA A 61 0.06 7.92 -9.21
C ALA A 61 0.06 8.27 -10.72
N GLY A 62 -0.08 7.26 -11.58
CA GLY A 62 -0.20 7.42 -13.02
C GLY A 62 -1.42 8.25 -13.44
N LYS A 63 -2.57 8.08 -12.77
CA LYS A 63 -3.76 8.92 -13.01
C LYS A 63 -3.51 10.40 -12.70
N LEU A 64 -2.63 10.66 -11.73
CA LEU A 64 -2.21 12.02 -11.33
C LEU A 64 -1.00 12.53 -12.13
N LYS A 65 -0.55 11.80 -13.17
CA LYS A 65 0.65 12.11 -13.97
C LYS A 65 1.93 12.23 -13.14
N LEU A 66 2.03 11.46 -12.06
CA LEU A 66 3.21 11.37 -11.19
C LEU A 66 4.06 10.16 -11.59
N ASP A 67 5.35 10.36 -11.89
CA ASP A 67 6.29 9.25 -12.05
C ASP A 67 6.94 8.90 -10.71
N LEU A 68 6.46 7.83 -10.08
CA LEU A 68 6.98 7.31 -8.82
C LEU A 68 7.60 5.92 -8.98
N ARG A 69 7.86 5.45 -10.21
CA ARG A 69 8.35 4.09 -10.48
C ARG A 69 9.69 3.81 -9.82
N GLU A 70 10.62 4.75 -9.86
CA GLU A 70 11.94 4.57 -9.23
C GLU A 70 11.85 4.51 -7.70
N LYS A 71 10.99 5.35 -7.09
CA LYS A 71 10.75 5.36 -5.64
C LYS A 71 10.09 4.08 -5.14
N VAL A 72 9.31 3.45 -6.02
CA VAL A 72 8.69 2.14 -5.79
C VAL A 72 9.64 1.01 -6.19
N ARG A 73 10.75 1.23 -6.90
CA ARG A 73 11.76 0.19 -7.17
C ARG A 73 12.86 0.15 -6.12
N SER A 74 13.16 1.29 -5.49
CA SER A 74 14.15 1.40 -4.41
C SER A 74 13.61 0.94 -3.04
N ARG A 75 12.54 0.14 -3.00
CA ARG A 75 11.97 -0.32 -1.72
C ARG A 75 12.90 -1.36 -1.14
N ASP A 76 13.36 -1.14 0.10
CA ASP A 76 14.19 -2.09 0.80
C ASP A 76 13.34 -3.31 1.21
N ALA A 77 13.64 -4.47 0.64
CA ALA A 77 12.78 -5.66 0.73
C ALA A 77 12.61 -6.14 2.17
N LYS A 78 13.66 -6.02 3.01
CA LYS A 78 13.64 -6.48 4.40
C LYS A 78 12.71 -5.66 5.30
N ASP A 79 12.73 -4.34 5.15
CA ASP A 79 11.87 -3.44 5.94
C ASP A 79 10.38 -3.62 5.58
N LEU A 80 10.09 -4.01 4.34
CA LEU A 80 8.74 -4.30 3.89
C LEU A 80 8.26 -5.68 4.30
N GLU A 81 9.14 -6.70 4.28
CA GLU A 81 8.83 -8.03 4.78
C GLU A 81 8.34 -7.96 6.24
N SER A 82 9.11 -7.33 7.14
CA SER A 82 8.69 -7.19 8.55
C SER A 82 7.40 -6.40 8.73
N TYR A 83 7.13 -5.39 7.88
CA TYR A 83 5.86 -4.66 7.89
C TYR A 83 4.68 -5.60 7.54
N TRP A 84 4.81 -6.35 6.45
CA TRP A 84 3.74 -7.21 5.95
C TRP A 84 3.51 -8.43 6.84
N GLU A 85 4.56 -9.01 7.42
CA GLU A 85 4.42 -10.05 8.44
C GLU A 85 3.62 -9.56 9.64
N GLY A 86 3.86 -8.32 10.10
CA GLY A 86 3.07 -7.71 11.17
C GLY A 86 1.60 -7.53 10.79
N VAL A 87 1.31 -7.14 9.55
CA VAL A 87 -0.05 -7.04 9.03
C VAL A 87 -0.74 -8.41 8.96
N LEU A 88 -0.03 -9.44 8.49
CA LEU A 88 -0.55 -10.81 8.43
C LEU A 88 -0.90 -11.34 9.83
N GLN A 89 -0.03 -11.11 10.82
CA GLN A 89 -0.28 -11.45 12.22
C GLN A 89 -1.51 -10.72 12.78
N GLU A 90 -1.65 -9.41 12.54
CA GLU A 90 -2.82 -8.62 12.97
C GLU A 90 -4.13 -9.14 12.39
N CYS A 91 -4.10 -9.68 11.16
CA CYS A 91 -5.26 -10.21 10.46
C CYS A 91 -5.52 -11.70 10.70
N ASN A 92 -4.71 -12.39 11.50
CA ASN A 92 -4.73 -13.86 11.65
C ASN A 92 -4.68 -14.62 10.31
N LEU A 93 -3.90 -14.09 9.34
CA LEU A 93 -3.70 -14.69 8.02
C LEU A 93 -2.44 -15.56 7.99
#